data_AF-A0A8B6GNY1-F1
#
_entry.id   AF-A0A8B6GNY1-F1
#
_cell.length_a   1.000
_cell.length_b   1.000
_cell.length_c   1.000
_cell.angle_alpha   90.00
_cell.angle_beta   90.00
_cell.angle_gamma   90.00
#
_symmetry.space_group_name_H-M   'P 1'
#
loop_
_entity.id
_entity.type
_entity.pdbx_description
1 polymer ?
#
loop_
_entity_poly.entity_id
_entity_poly.type
_entity_poly.pdbx_seq_one_letter_code
_entity_poly.pdbx_strand_id
1 'polypeptide(L)'
;MPGVSSLQERLEVSQTANDYFDPKTKQKSSTAIYSKKDRRKITKPVREKFKEKLMKEVANELSHNKLHEMVISSIREGKYKQNIIPIDIWDFGGQKDYYMTHQLFITSRGIFVLVFNGSLNLHKHMPDLSFLPGHFGKPTIAVYLLHWVNSILTYCKRSDDGFPRIVFVATHKDKIRKNVEKHKQKLMTVIEDIFESHAGLKHLEFKPLIFVNAVNENDPEIQSLRQRLMDRAKEHPRWGEYMPTAWVPLELHLAQQAEKGVNILTKEQIQMFNSQNESMVLTNKQLETFLKVQHSLGKLLYFDIANLRDFVIITPAYLVEVLRSIVTEKQFWPKGKQFQSIFQTMQKTGGLSRDDIEILWNQDIFSIFCHIKISLLKFWFILIY
;
A
#
# COMPACT_ATOMS: atom_id res chain seq x y z
N MET A 1 -38.05 -9.73 24.74
CA MET A 1 -37.48 -10.81 25.57
C MET A 1 -38.54 -11.89 25.68
N PRO A 2 -38.25 -13.20 25.57
CA PRO A 2 -36.97 -13.93 25.57
C PRO A 2 -36.50 -14.24 24.12
N GLY A 3 -35.36 -14.86 23.82
CA GLY A 3 -34.42 -15.57 24.68
C GLY A 3 -33.05 -15.68 24.03
N VAL A 4 -32.05 -15.69 24.92
CA VAL A 4 -30.63 -15.87 24.67
C VAL A 4 -30.40 -17.31 24.20
N SER A 5 -30.25 -17.52 22.90
CA SER A 5 -29.65 -18.72 22.31
C SER A 5 -29.16 -18.39 20.91
N SER A 6 -27.85 -18.46 20.68
CA SER A 6 -27.19 -18.74 19.37
C SER A 6 -25.71 -18.33 19.32
N LEU A 7 -25.09 -17.86 20.41
CA LEU A 7 -23.62 -17.75 20.45
C LEU A 7 -22.93 -19.10 20.68
N GLN A 8 -23.60 -20.07 21.33
CA GLN A 8 -23.08 -21.44 21.48
C GLN A 8 -23.35 -22.31 20.23
N GLU A 9 -24.50 -22.17 19.55
CA GLU A 9 -24.74 -22.89 18.27
C GLU A 9 -23.79 -22.45 17.14
N ARG A 10 -23.28 -21.21 17.18
CA ARG A 10 -22.28 -20.73 16.19
C ARG A 10 -20.86 -21.24 16.44
N LEU A 11 -20.59 -21.82 17.62
CA LEU A 11 -19.31 -22.47 17.94
C LEU A 11 -19.30 -23.95 17.52
N GLU A 12 -20.46 -24.61 17.43
CA GLU A 12 -20.53 -26.02 17.03
C GLU A 12 -20.35 -26.23 15.51
N VAL A 13 -20.79 -25.29 14.67
CA VAL A 13 -20.57 -25.36 13.19
C VAL A 13 -19.10 -25.09 12.80
N SER A 14 -18.32 -24.47 13.71
CA SER A 14 -16.87 -24.26 13.55
C SER A 14 -16.05 -25.52 13.86
N GLN A 15 -16.58 -26.45 14.66
CA GLN A 15 -15.87 -27.67 15.05
C GLN A 15 -16.00 -28.82 14.03
N THR A 16 -17.00 -28.80 13.15
CA THR A 16 -17.17 -29.81 12.10
C THR A 16 -16.28 -29.62 10.86
N ALA A 17 -15.43 -28.59 10.83
CA ALA A 17 -14.42 -28.41 9.77
C ALA A 17 -13.02 -28.99 10.13
N ASN A 18 -12.86 -29.53 11.35
CA ASN A 18 -11.59 -30.12 11.81
C ASN A 18 -11.43 -31.62 11.46
N ASP A 19 -12.42 -32.27 10.85
CA ASP A 19 -12.38 -33.71 10.55
C ASP A 19 -11.71 -34.07 9.21
N TYR A 20 -11.08 -33.12 8.52
CA TYR A 20 -10.25 -33.42 7.33
C TYR A 20 -8.77 -33.69 7.63
N PHE A 21 -8.39 -33.85 8.90
CA PHE A 21 -7.05 -34.23 9.33
C PHE A 21 -7.07 -35.32 10.43
N ASP A 22 -7.61 -36.51 10.12
CA ASP A 22 -7.29 -37.73 10.90
C ASP A 22 -6.46 -38.72 10.06
N PRO A 23 -5.15 -38.87 10.34
CA PRO A 23 -4.29 -39.82 9.64
C PRO A 23 -4.40 -41.21 10.27
N LYS A 24 -5.54 -41.89 10.10
CA LYS A 24 -5.68 -43.32 10.41
C LYS A 24 -6.58 -44.05 9.42
N THR A 25 -5.99 -44.52 8.31
CA THR A 25 -6.39 -45.81 7.70
C THR A 25 -5.24 -46.35 6.85
N LYS A 26 -4.83 -47.58 7.16
CA LYS A 26 -3.75 -48.35 6.54
C LYS A 26 -4.21 -49.01 5.24
N GLN A 27 -3.30 -49.10 4.25
CA GLN A 27 -2.92 -50.26 3.41
C GLN A 27 -2.22 -49.71 2.14
N LYS A 28 -1.08 -50.19 1.62
CA LYS A 28 -0.21 -51.35 1.87
C LYS A 28 1.21 -51.02 1.38
N SER A 29 2.20 -51.35 2.22
CA SER A 29 3.57 -51.83 1.94
C SER A 29 4.30 -51.45 0.63
N SER A 30 5.43 -50.75 0.78
CA SER A 30 6.73 -51.40 0.54
C SER A 30 7.79 -50.80 1.48
N THR A 31 8.38 -51.70 2.26
CA THR A 31 9.43 -51.47 3.25
C THR A 31 10.78 -51.40 2.54
N ALA A 32 11.53 -50.31 2.70
CA ALA A 32 12.98 -50.31 2.56
C ALA A 32 13.60 -49.46 3.68
N ILE A 33 14.35 -50.18 4.50
CA ILE A 33 15.01 -49.78 5.74
C ILE A 33 16.08 -48.72 5.45
N TYR A 34 16.00 -47.55 6.08
CA TYR A 34 17.20 -46.79 6.47
C TYR A 34 17.00 -46.14 7.85
N SER A 35 18.07 -46.21 8.63
CA SER A 35 18.13 -46.16 10.08
C SER A 35 17.97 -44.77 10.72
N LYS A 36 17.77 -44.77 12.05
CA LYS A 36 17.63 -43.64 12.98
C LYS A 36 18.85 -42.70 13.12
N LYS A 37 19.64 -42.43 12.07
CA LYS A 37 20.89 -41.63 12.18
C LYS A 37 21.01 -40.35 11.34
N ASP A 38 20.02 -39.97 10.54
CA ASP A 38 20.09 -38.74 9.71
C ASP A 38 19.07 -37.65 10.08
N ARG A 39 19.08 -37.20 11.33
CA ARG A 39 18.44 -35.93 11.74
C ARG A 39 19.45 -34.79 11.75
N ARG A 40 20.15 -34.55 10.64
CA ARG A 40 20.86 -33.28 10.38
C ARG A 40 20.83 -32.98 8.88
N LYS A 41 20.42 -31.76 8.53
CA LYS A 41 20.43 -31.12 7.19
C LYS A 41 19.27 -31.46 6.24
N ILE A 42 18.08 -30.98 6.54
CA ILE A 42 17.23 -30.41 5.47
C ILE A 42 17.50 -28.91 5.50
N THR A 43 18.49 -28.50 4.72
CA THR A 43 18.95 -27.12 4.62
C THR A 43 17.87 -26.23 4.01
N LYS A 44 17.83 -24.96 4.44
CA LYS A 44 17.03 -23.84 3.87
C LYS A 44 16.85 -23.82 2.32
N PRO A 45 17.82 -24.27 1.47
CA PRO A 45 17.69 -24.24 0.02
C PRO A 45 16.54 -25.08 -0.54
N VAL A 46 16.08 -26.14 0.16
CA VAL A 46 15.04 -27.03 -0.38
C VAL A 46 13.66 -26.39 -0.28
N ARG A 47 13.40 -25.62 0.79
CA ARG A 47 12.11 -24.94 1.01
C ARG A 47 11.97 -23.69 0.15
N GLU A 48 13.06 -22.97 -0.08
CA GLU A 48 13.13 -21.85 -1.02
C GLU A 48 13.05 -22.32 -2.47
N LYS A 49 13.77 -23.39 -2.86
CA LYS A 49 13.60 -24.00 -4.19
C LYS A 49 12.20 -24.51 -4.43
N PHE A 50 11.52 -25.05 -3.42
CA PHE A 50 10.13 -25.50 -3.56
C PHE A 50 9.17 -24.32 -3.73
N LYS A 51 9.40 -23.21 -3.03
CA LYS A 51 8.60 -21.98 -3.17
C LYS A 51 8.87 -21.29 -4.50
N GLU A 52 10.13 -21.21 -4.95
CA GLU A 52 10.49 -20.72 -6.29
C GLU A 52 9.95 -21.63 -7.40
N LYS A 53 9.99 -22.96 -7.19
CA LYS A 53 9.45 -23.93 -8.14
C LYS A 53 7.94 -23.84 -8.20
N LEU A 54 7.25 -23.71 -7.07
CA LEU A 54 5.80 -23.48 -7.02
C LEU A 54 5.42 -22.13 -7.64
N MET A 55 6.17 -21.06 -7.38
CA MET A 55 5.92 -19.75 -8.00
C MET A 55 6.25 -19.74 -9.49
N LYS A 56 7.27 -20.49 -9.94
CA LYS A 56 7.56 -20.71 -11.36
C LYS A 56 6.54 -21.63 -12.04
N GLU A 57 6.02 -22.65 -11.36
CA GLU A 57 4.96 -23.54 -11.87
C GLU A 57 3.63 -22.78 -11.95
N VAL A 58 3.26 -22.00 -10.93
CA VAL A 58 2.09 -21.10 -10.94
C VAL A 58 2.22 -20.00 -11.99
N ALA A 59 3.41 -19.44 -12.19
CA ALA A 59 3.66 -18.41 -13.21
C ALA A 59 3.80 -18.97 -14.63
N ASN A 60 4.23 -20.23 -14.80
CA ASN A 60 4.43 -20.85 -16.13
C ASN A 60 3.23 -21.71 -16.60
N GLU A 61 2.34 -22.21 -15.72
CA GLU A 61 1.23 -23.10 -16.12
C GLU A 61 -0.13 -22.42 -16.30
N LEU A 62 -0.32 -21.17 -15.83
CA LEU A 62 -1.47 -20.36 -16.23
C LEU A 62 -0.99 -19.04 -16.82
N SER A 63 -1.17 -18.86 -18.13
CA SER A 63 -1.17 -17.50 -18.67
C SER A 63 -2.23 -16.67 -17.92
N HIS A 64 -1.96 -15.38 -17.69
CA HIS A 64 -2.92 -14.48 -17.02
C HIS A 64 -4.30 -14.50 -17.72
N ASN A 65 -4.32 -14.76 -19.03
CA ASN A 65 -5.54 -14.98 -19.80
C ASN A 65 -6.30 -16.26 -19.40
N LYS A 66 -5.60 -17.35 -19.11
CA LYS A 66 -6.22 -18.61 -18.65
C LYS A 66 -6.77 -18.47 -17.23
N LEU A 67 -6.06 -17.76 -16.35
CA LEU A 67 -6.59 -17.35 -15.04
C LEU A 67 -7.86 -16.51 -15.18
N HIS A 68 -7.83 -15.52 -16.07
CA HIS A 68 -8.95 -14.66 -16.37
C HIS A 68 -10.17 -15.48 -16.81
N GLU A 69 -10.03 -16.36 -17.80
CA GLU A 69 -11.10 -17.24 -18.28
C GLU A 69 -11.67 -18.13 -17.17
N MET A 70 -10.81 -18.73 -16.34
CA MET A 70 -11.22 -19.57 -15.22
C MET A 70 -11.99 -18.79 -14.14
N VAL A 71 -11.60 -17.56 -13.86
CA VAL A 71 -12.32 -16.70 -12.91
C VAL A 71 -13.68 -16.33 -13.47
N ILE A 72 -13.75 -15.92 -14.74
CA ILE A 72 -15.01 -15.58 -15.41
C ILE A 72 -15.96 -16.78 -15.49
N SER A 73 -15.46 -17.98 -15.80
CA SER A 73 -16.29 -19.19 -15.81
C SER A 73 -16.82 -19.52 -14.42
N SER A 74 -15.98 -19.45 -13.38
CA SER A 74 -16.37 -19.67 -11.98
C SER A 74 -17.44 -18.68 -11.52
N ILE A 75 -17.37 -17.43 -11.99
CA ILE A 75 -18.37 -16.40 -11.74
C ILE A 75 -19.70 -16.75 -12.39
N ARG A 76 -19.69 -17.16 -13.68
CA ARG A 76 -20.89 -17.58 -14.42
C ARG A 76 -21.57 -18.78 -13.78
N GLU A 77 -20.80 -19.70 -13.22
CA GLU A 77 -21.29 -20.88 -12.50
C GLU A 77 -21.77 -20.57 -11.06
N GLY A 78 -21.63 -19.32 -10.59
CA GLY A 78 -21.98 -18.93 -9.22
C GLY A 78 -21.07 -19.53 -8.13
N LYS A 79 -19.90 -20.05 -8.52
CA LYS A 79 -18.92 -20.69 -7.63
C LYS A 79 -17.76 -19.79 -7.23
N TYR A 80 -17.67 -18.59 -7.80
CA TYR A 80 -16.57 -17.67 -7.51
C TYR A 80 -16.59 -17.21 -6.05
N LYS A 81 -15.47 -17.46 -5.36
CA LYS A 81 -15.23 -16.97 -4.01
C LYS A 81 -13.76 -16.57 -3.87
N GLN A 82 -13.54 -15.29 -3.57
CA GLN A 82 -12.21 -14.81 -3.26
C GLN A 82 -11.84 -15.19 -1.82
N ASN A 83 -11.00 -16.22 -1.68
CA ASN A 83 -10.53 -16.71 -0.37
C ASN A 83 -9.18 -16.11 0.04
N ILE A 84 -8.52 -15.37 -0.86
CA ILE A 84 -7.22 -14.73 -0.61
C ILE A 84 -7.43 -13.22 -0.70
N ILE A 85 -7.09 -12.52 0.37
CA ILE A 85 -7.15 -11.07 0.44
C ILE A 85 -5.73 -10.53 0.24
N PRO A 86 -5.43 -9.84 -0.88
CA PRO A 86 -4.14 -9.23 -1.09
C PRO A 86 -3.95 -8.05 -0.13
N ILE A 87 -2.70 -7.81 0.28
CA ILE A 87 -2.29 -6.64 1.04
C ILE A 87 -1.25 -5.91 0.21
N ASP A 88 -1.57 -4.69 -0.19
CA ASP A 88 -0.66 -3.83 -0.93
C ASP A 88 0.15 -2.98 0.05
N ILE A 89 1.47 -2.98 -0.12
CA ILE A 89 2.40 -2.22 0.72
C ILE A 89 2.97 -1.08 -0.11
N TRP A 90 2.76 0.15 0.36
CA TRP A 90 3.30 1.36 -0.23
C TRP A 90 4.48 1.85 0.61
N ASP A 91 5.67 1.90 -0.01
CA ASP A 91 6.83 2.57 0.57
C ASP A 91 7.01 3.93 -0.10
N PHE A 92 6.69 4.97 0.65
CA PHE A 92 6.88 6.34 0.20
C PHE A 92 8.27 6.78 0.66
N GLY A 93 9.22 6.83 -0.27
CA GLY A 93 10.61 7.16 0.01
C GLY A 93 10.75 8.42 0.88
N GLY A 94 11.70 8.41 1.82
CA GLY A 94 11.91 9.49 2.81
C GLY A 94 12.52 10.78 2.25
N GLN A 95 12.46 10.99 0.94
CA GLN A 95 12.98 12.16 0.27
C GLN A 95 11.95 13.30 0.39
N LYS A 96 12.36 14.40 1.02
CA LYS A 96 11.45 15.51 1.39
C LYS A 96 10.70 16.11 0.20
N ASP A 97 11.34 16.13 -0.96
CA ASP A 97 10.77 16.70 -2.18
C ASP A 97 9.47 15.97 -2.58
N TYR A 98 9.31 14.71 -2.17
CA TYR A 98 8.11 13.92 -2.46
C TYR A 98 7.01 14.00 -1.41
N TYR A 99 7.25 14.61 -0.25
CA TYR A 99 6.27 14.60 0.85
C TYR A 99 4.93 15.22 0.47
N MET A 100 4.96 16.28 -0.35
CA MET A 100 3.75 16.93 -0.86
C MET A 100 2.94 16.02 -1.79
N THR A 101 3.54 14.96 -2.35
CA THR A 101 2.88 14.04 -3.27
C THR A 101 2.25 12.83 -2.57
N HIS A 102 2.68 12.52 -1.33
CA HIS A 102 2.17 11.35 -0.60
C HIS A 102 0.66 11.47 -0.33
N GLN A 103 0.13 12.69 -0.19
CA GLN A 103 -1.30 12.96 0.01
C GLN A 103 -2.21 12.30 -1.03
N LEU A 104 -1.72 12.10 -2.27
CA LEU A 104 -2.51 11.54 -3.37
C LEU A 104 -2.82 10.05 -3.19
N PHE A 105 -2.06 9.38 -2.33
CA PHE A 105 -2.10 7.95 -2.10
C PHE A 105 -2.60 7.61 -0.68
N ILE A 106 -2.83 8.61 0.17
CA ILE A 106 -3.37 8.42 1.52
C ILE A 106 -4.88 8.15 1.39
N THR A 107 -5.31 6.94 1.75
CA THR A 107 -6.71 6.54 1.73
C THR A 107 -7.20 6.16 3.13
N SER A 108 -8.49 6.36 3.39
CA SER A 108 -9.08 6.07 4.71
C SER A 108 -9.17 4.57 5.04
N ARG A 109 -8.97 3.68 4.06
CA ARG A 109 -8.93 2.22 4.27
C ARG A 109 -7.52 1.69 4.57
N GLY A 110 -6.51 2.56 4.58
CA GLY A 110 -5.12 2.20 4.82
C GLY A 110 -4.79 1.97 6.29
N ILE A 111 -3.76 1.17 6.52
CA ILE A 111 -3.04 1.09 7.80
C ILE A 111 -1.70 1.78 7.59
N PHE A 112 -1.37 2.73 8.46
CA PHE A 112 -0.18 3.54 8.31
C PHE A 112 0.90 3.07 9.28
N VAL A 113 2.12 2.97 8.78
CA VAL A 113 3.30 2.63 9.59
C VAL A 113 4.20 3.85 9.65
N LEU A 114 4.27 4.46 10.82
CA LEU A 114 5.10 5.64 11.05
C LEU A 114 6.45 5.21 11.61
N VAL A 115 7.45 5.19 10.71
CA VAL A 115 8.80 4.73 11.02
C VAL A 115 9.69 5.89 11.44
N PHE A 116 10.39 5.77 12.57
CA PHE A 116 11.34 6.79 13.03
C PHE A 116 12.59 6.18 13.65
N ASN A 117 13.65 6.99 13.75
CA ASN A 117 14.90 6.58 14.39
C ASN A 117 14.74 6.62 15.92
N GLY A 118 14.54 5.44 16.52
CA GLY A 118 14.39 5.30 17.96
C GLY A 118 15.70 5.44 18.74
N SER A 119 16.87 5.42 18.08
CA SER A 119 18.15 5.59 18.77
C SER A 119 18.44 7.05 19.19
N LEU A 120 17.65 8.00 18.69
CA LEU A 120 17.81 9.43 18.93
C LEU A 120 16.78 9.95 19.94
N ASN A 121 17.09 11.09 20.57
CA ASN A 121 16.10 11.83 21.35
C ASN A 121 15.10 12.50 20.39
N LEU A 122 13.80 12.34 20.64
CA LEU A 122 12.75 12.86 19.75
C LEU A 122 12.75 14.39 19.62
N HIS A 123 13.25 15.11 20.63
CA HIS A 123 13.42 16.57 20.61
C HIS A 123 14.79 17.01 20.13
N LYS A 124 15.66 16.07 19.70
CA LYS A 124 16.96 16.44 19.13
C LYS A 124 16.72 17.25 17.85
N HIS A 125 17.39 18.39 17.76
CA HIS A 125 17.40 19.19 16.55
C HIS A 125 18.05 18.41 15.40
N MET A 126 17.37 18.38 14.26
CA MET A 126 17.78 17.69 13.06
C MET A 126 17.96 18.72 11.94
N PRO A 127 19.17 19.24 11.71
CA PRO A 127 19.42 20.28 10.70
C PRO A 127 19.02 19.81 9.29
N ASP A 128 19.19 18.51 9.02
CA ASP A 128 18.78 17.87 7.77
C ASP A 128 17.26 17.72 7.62
N LEU A 129 16.44 18.20 8.56
CA LEU A 129 14.97 18.21 8.48
C LEU A 129 14.40 19.63 8.24
N SER A 130 15.24 20.56 7.77
CA SER A 130 14.96 21.99 7.52
C SER A 130 13.70 22.37 6.71
N PHE A 131 12.97 21.42 6.12
CA PHE A 131 11.77 21.72 5.34
C PHE A 131 10.66 20.73 5.68
N LEU A 132 9.68 21.20 6.45
CA LEU A 132 8.35 20.64 6.55
C LEU A 132 7.37 21.77 6.18
N PRO A 133 6.51 21.58 5.16
CA PRO A 133 5.55 22.60 4.77
C PRO A 133 4.71 23.08 5.96
N GLY A 134 4.67 24.40 6.18
CA GLY A 134 3.87 25.00 7.26
C GLY A 134 4.49 24.96 8.67
N HIS A 135 5.74 24.53 8.83
CA HIS A 135 6.41 24.51 10.14
C HIS A 135 7.57 25.51 10.23
N PHE A 136 7.47 26.50 11.13
CA PHE A 136 8.48 27.56 11.33
C PHE A 136 9.44 27.29 12.51
N GLY A 137 9.25 26.19 13.22
CA GLY A 137 10.08 25.81 14.38
C GLY A 137 11.30 24.94 14.05
N LYS A 138 12.16 24.73 15.06
CA LYS A 138 13.31 23.81 14.99
C LYS A 138 12.84 22.40 14.58
N PRO A 139 13.32 21.84 13.45
CA PRO A 139 12.92 20.51 13.04
C PRO A 139 13.45 19.46 14.00
N THR A 140 12.54 18.66 14.55
CA THR A 140 12.84 17.54 15.44
C THR A 140 12.07 16.30 14.96
N ILE A 141 12.42 15.12 15.48
CA ILE A 141 11.69 13.89 15.15
C ILE A 141 10.24 14.00 15.65
N ALA A 142 10.01 14.62 16.81
CA ALA A 142 8.67 14.87 17.34
C ALA A 142 7.79 15.69 16.37
N VAL A 143 8.34 16.78 15.83
CA VAL A 143 7.64 17.62 14.84
C VAL A 143 7.30 16.82 13.58
N TYR A 144 8.21 15.97 13.13
CA TYR A 144 7.98 15.11 11.96
C TYR A 144 6.86 14.08 12.20
N LEU A 145 6.88 13.42 13.36
CA LEU A 145 5.83 12.48 13.75
C LEU A 145 4.46 13.17 13.79
N LEU A 146 4.40 14.36 14.41
CA LEU A 146 3.18 15.17 14.48
C LEU A 146 2.67 15.57 13.10
N HIS A 147 3.57 16.01 12.20
CA HIS A 147 3.22 16.36 10.83
C HIS A 147 2.54 15.20 10.10
N TRP A 148 3.14 14.00 10.10
CA TRP A 148 2.56 12.86 9.41
C TRP A 148 1.26 12.36 10.01
N VAL A 149 1.15 12.36 11.34
CA VAL A 149 -0.12 12.06 12.01
C VAL A 149 -1.21 13.01 11.53
N ASN A 150 -0.95 14.32 11.54
CA ASN A 150 -1.91 15.32 11.08
C ASN A 150 -2.25 15.18 9.60
N SER A 151 -1.25 14.93 8.74
CA SER A 151 -1.46 14.69 7.31
C SER A 151 -2.39 13.49 7.10
N ILE A 152 -2.07 12.33 7.70
CA ILE A 152 -2.89 11.12 7.57
C ILE A 152 -4.34 11.39 8.00
N LEU A 153 -4.54 11.99 9.17
CA LEU A 153 -5.87 12.28 9.69
C LEU A 153 -6.63 13.30 8.84
N THR A 154 -5.94 14.27 8.25
CA THR A 154 -6.54 15.29 7.37
C THR A 154 -7.06 14.69 6.07
N TYR A 155 -6.38 13.71 5.48
CA TYR A 155 -6.83 13.06 4.25
C TYR A 155 -7.82 11.91 4.53
N CYS A 156 -7.80 11.32 5.72
CA CYS A 156 -8.69 10.22 6.09
C CYS A 156 -10.04 10.63 6.69
N LYS A 157 -10.50 11.89 6.47
CA LYS A 157 -11.67 12.65 7.02
C LYS A 157 -13.04 11.95 7.27
N ARG A 158 -13.17 10.63 7.16
CA ARG A 158 -14.42 9.84 7.26
C ARG A 158 -14.29 8.59 8.13
N SER A 159 -13.50 8.66 9.18
CA SER A 159 -13.15 7.45 9.90
C SER A 159 -14.12 7.09 11.02
N ASP A 160 -14.57 5.84 11.00
CA ASP A 160 -15.19 5.16 12.13
C ASP A 160 -14.26 5.16 13.36
N ASP A 161 -14.81 4.94 14.54
CA ASP A 161 -14.10 5.12 15.80
C ASP A 161 -12.79 4.29 15.87
N GLY A 162 -11.65 4.99 15.77
CA GLY A 162 -10.31 4.41 15.88
C GLY A 162 -9.54 4.16 14.58
N PHE A 163 -10.14 4.32 13.39
CA PHE A 163 -9.42 4.18 12.10
C PHE A 163 -9.11 5.54 11.46
N PRO A 164 -8.12 5.72 10.58
CA PRO A 164 -7.09 4.75 10.24
C PRO A 164 -6.22 4.43 11.45
N ARG A 165 -5.62 3.24 11.46
CA ARG A 165 -4.63 2.87 12.49
C ARG A 165 -3.25 3.36 12.07
N ILE A 166 -2.57 4.07 12.97
CA ILE A 166 -1.23 4.61 12.76
C ILE A 166 -0.28 3.91 13.74
N VAL A 167 0.45 2.92 13.24
CA VAL A 167 1.39 2.10 14.03
C VAL A 167 2.76 2.76 14.07
N PHE A 168 3.24 3.06 15.27
CA PHE A 168 4.57 3.64 15.46
C PHE A 168 5.63 2.54 15.50
N VAL A 169 6.67 2.70 14.70
CA VAL A 169 7.80 1.76 14.62
C VAL A 169 9.11 2.51 14.81
N ALA A 170 9.75 2.24 15.93
CA ALA A 170 11.12 2.69 16.19
C ALA A 170 12.11 1.78 15.47
N THR A 171 13.13 2.35 14.85
CA THR A 171 14.24 1.65 14.18
C THR A 171 15.58 1.97 14.85
N HIS A 172 16.62 1.26 14.44
CA HIS A 172 17.99 1.39 14.95
C HIS A 172 18.18 0.83 16.37
N LYS A 173 17.49 -0.27 16.68
CA LYS A 173 17.65 -0.96 17.97
C LYS A 173 19.10 -1.39 18.22
N ASP A 174 19.85 -1.73 17.17
CA ASP A 174 21.28 -2.07 17.19
C ASP A 174 22.17 -0.96 17.78
N LYS A 175 21.75 0.31 17.70
CA LYS A 175 22.50 1.44 18.24
C LYS A 175 22.33 1.62 19.75
N ILE A 176 21.40 0.89 20.38
CA ILE A 176 21.16 0.96 21.83
C ILE A 176 22.05 -0.05 22.55
N ARG A 177 23.13 0.45 23.17
CA ARG A 177 24.16 -0.39 23.81
C ARG A 177 23.71 -1.09 25.11
N LYS A 178 22.79 -0.49 25.88
CA LYS A 178 22.32 -1.03 27.18
C LYS A 178 20.85 -0.70 27.40
N ASN A 179 20.13 -1.63 28.04
CA ASN A 179 18.75 -1.47 28.52
C ASN A 179 17.75 -1.01 27.44
N VAL A 180 17.63 -1.77 26.35
CA VAL A 180 16.67 -1.52 25.25
C VAL A 180 15.25 -1.31 25.78
N GLU A 181 14.83 -2.10 26.77
CA GLU A 181 13.46 -1.99 27.32
C GLU A 181 13.23 -0.68 28.07
N LYS A 182 14.21 -0.22 28.86
CA LYS A 182 14.13 1.10 29.53
C LYS A 182 14.10 2.23 28.50
N HIS A 183 14.87 2.11 27.43
CA HIS A 183 14.88 3.08 26.34
C HIS A 183 13.54 3.11 25.60
N LYS A 184 12.97 1.93 25.32
CA LYS A 184 11.65 1.74 24.73
C LYS A 184 10.55 2.38 25.57
N GLN A 185 10.57 2.17 26.89
CA GLN A 185 9.65 2.83 27.83
C GLN A 185 9.78 4.35 27.80
N LYS A 186 11.02 4.87 27.82
CA LYS A 186 11.26 6.31 27.72
C LYS A 186 10.71 6.90 26.41
N LEU A 187 10.91 6.22 25.28
CA LEU A 187 10.33 6.65 24.00
C LEU A 187 8.81 6.68 24.04
N MET A 188 8.17 5.66 24.61
CA MET A 188 6.71 5.62 24.76
C MET A 188 6.18 6.78 25.59
N THR A 189 6.83 7.13 26.71
CA THR A 189 6.45 8.28 27.54
C THR A 189 6.59 9.60 26.78
N VAL A 190 7.66 9.77 26.00
CA VAL A 190 7.84 10.99 25.21
C VAL A 190 6.80 11.09 24.08
N ILE A 191 6.48 9.99 23.41
CA ILE A 191 5.42 9.98 22.38
C ILE A 191 4.06 10.28 23.01
N GLU A 192 3.78 9.73 24.19
CA GLU A 192 2.57 10.03 24.94
C GLU A 192 2.45 11.52 25.26
N ASP A 193 3.51 12.13 25.78
CA ASP A 193 3.57 13.58 26.07
C ASP A 193 3.31 14.43 24.80
N ILE A 194 3.90 14.05 23.66
CA ILE A 194 3.70 14.75 22.38
C ILE A 194 2.22 14.73 21.94
N PHE A 195 1.50 13.64 22.20
CA PHE A 195 0.15 13.41 21.69
C PHE A 195 -0.95 13.44 22.77
N GLU A 196 -0.65 13.78 24.01
CA GLU A 196 -1.59 13.72 25.15
C GLU A 196 -2.89 14.48 24.87
N SER A 197 -2.76 15.71 24.33
CA SER A 197 -3.89 16.57 23.97
C SER A 197 -4.31 16.47 22.50
N HIS A 198 -3.81 15.48 21.75
CA HIS A 198 -4.05 15.38 20.32
C HIS A 198 -5.43 14.76 20.04
N ALA A 199 -6.29 15.45 19.28
CA ALA A 199 -7.63 14.96 18.92
C ALA A 199 -7.61 13.58 18.22
N GLY A 200 -6.49 13.26 17.57
CA GLY A 200 -6.26 11.99 16.89
C GLY A 200 -5.68 10.85 17.75
N LEU A 201 -5.53 11.00 19.06
CA LEU A 201 -4.84 10.04 19.93
C LEU A 201 -5.37 8.60 19.80
N LYS A 202 -6.69 8.43 19.62
CA LYS A 202 -7.34 7.12 19.44
C LYS A 202 -6.90 6.34 18.19
N HIS A 203 -6.26 7.01 17.23
CA HIS A 203 -5.74 6.41 16.00
C HIS A 203 -4.30 5.90 16.16
N LEU A 204 -3.60 6.29 17.23
CA LEU A 204 -2.17 6.09 17.39
C LEU A 204 -1.85 4.80 18.18
N GLU A 205 -1.00 3.96 17.59
CA GLU A 205 -0.54 2.71 18.19
C GLU A 205 0.97 2.78 18.47
N PHE A 206 1.32 3.36 19.61
CA PHE A 206 2.70 3.40 20.12
C PHE A 206 2.88 2.63 21.45
N LYS A 207 1.82 1.97 21.95
CA LYS A 207 1.85 1.13 23.16
C LYS A 207 1.24 -0.27 22.85
N PRO A 208 2.01 -1.36 22.93
CA PRO A 208 3.46 -1.40 23.11
C PRO A 208 4.18 -0.92 21.84
N LEU A 209 5.24 -0.13 22.01
CA LEU A 209 6.07 0.33 20.88
C LEU A 209 6.72 -0.87 20.19
N ILE A 210 6.84 -0.85 18.87
CA ILE A 210 7.65 -1.83 18.14
C ILE A 210 9.03 -1.22 17.93
N PHE A 211 10.09 -1.91 18.35
CA PHE A 211 11.46 -1.41 18.22
C PHE A 211 12.35 -2.41 17.47
N VAL A 212 12.60 -2.14 16.20
CA VAL A 212 13.27 -3.06 15.27
C VAL A 212 14.76 -2.73 15.08
N ASN A 213 15.55 -3.77 14.91
CA ASN A 213 16.84 -3.74 14.26
C ASN A 213 16.63 -4.12 12.78
N ALA A 214 16.54 -3.10 11.92
CA ALA A 214 16.32 -3.31 10.49
C ALA A 214 17.51 -3.99 9.78
N VAL A 215 18.69 -4.05 10.40
CA VAL A 215 19.87 -4.76 9.86
C VAL A 215 19.77 -6.28 10.10
N ASN A 216 18.92 -6.71 11.04
CA ASN A 216 18.71 -8.13 11.32
C ASN A 216 17.35 -8.59 10.79
N GLU A 217 17.36 -9.31 9.68
CA GLU A 217 16.15 -9.87 9.06
C GLU A 217 15.35 -10.82 9.97
N ASN A 218 16.02 -11.41 10.98
CA ASN A 218 15.41 -12.34 11.94
C ASN A 218 15.05 -11.68 13.27
N ASP A 219 15.00 -10.34 13.33
CA ASP A 219 14.56 -9.64 14.53
C ASP A 219 13.11 -10.05 14.89
N PRO A 220 12.85 -10.57 16.11
CA PRO A 220 11.51 -10.98 16.52
C PRO A 220 10.49 -9.83 16.45
N GLU A 221 10.91 -8.57 16.61
CA GLU A 221 10.01 -7.40 16.53
C GLU A 221 9.46 -7.18 15.11
N ILE A 222 10.15 -7.66 14.07
CA ILE A 222 9.63 -7.65 12.69
C ILE A 222 8.45 -8.63 12.57
N GLN A 223 8.53 -9.79 13.21
CA GLN A 223 7.42 -10.74 13.24
C GLN A 223 6.25 -10.18 14.05
N SER A 224 6.51 -9.50 15.17
CA SER A 224 5.50 -8.79 15.94
C SER A 224 4.83 -7.67 15.13
N LEU A 225 5.60 -6.93 14.32
CA LEU A 225 5.05 -5.92 13.41
C LEU A 225 4.13 -6.56 12.37
N ARG A 226 4.58 -7.62 11.70
CA ARG A 226 3.75 -8.34 10.72
C ARG A 226 2.44 -8.81 11.35
N GLN A 227 2.49 -9.43 12.53
CA GLN A 227 1.30 -9.89 13.22
C GLN A 227 0.36 -8.72 13.55
N ARG A 228 0.88 -7.62 14.09
CA ARG A 228 0.09 -6.44 14.41
C ARG A 228 -0.62 -5.87 13.19
N LEU A 229 0.09 -5.73 12.06
CA LEU A 229 -0.50 -5.24 10.82
C LEU A 229 -1.60 -6.18 10.30
N MET A 230 -1.39 -7.49 10.38
CA MET A 230 -2.40 -8.48 10.01
C MET A 230 -3.65 -8.40 10.91
N ASP A 231 -3.47 -8.20 12.21
CA ASP A 231 -4.57 -8.06 13.16
C ASP A 231 -5.35 -6.76 12.90
N ARG A 232 -4.66 -5.64 12.71
CA ARG A 232 -5.30 -4.34 12.36
C ARG A 232 -6.02 -4.38 11.02
N ALA A 233 -5.52 -5.15 10.05
CA ALA A 233 -6.21 -5.37 8.79
C ALA A 233 -7.55 -6.09 8.99
N LYS A 234 -7.56 -7.16 9.80
CA LYS A 234 -8.77 -7.92 10.12
C LYS A 234 -9.78 -7.14 10.96
N GLU A 235 -9.30 -6.25 11.81
CA GLU A 235 -10.14 -5.37 12.64
C GLU A 235 -10.70 -4.17 11.89
N HIS A 236 -10.22 -3.89 10.67
CA HIS A 236 -10.72 -2.78 9.89
C HIS A 236 -12.25 -2.92 9.68
N PRO A 237 -13.07 -1.87 9.87
CA PRO A 237 -14.54 -1.97 9.81
C PRO A 237 -15.08 -2.50 8.48
N ARG A 238 -14.30 -2.31 7.42
CA ARG A 238 -14.60 -2.79 6.05
C ARG A 238 -13.92 -4.10 5.68
N TRP A 239 -13.25 -4.76 6.62
CA TRP A 239 -12.69 -6.09 6.37
C TRP A 239 -13.82 -7.09 6.13
N GLY A 240 -13.70 -7.88 5.06
CA GLY A 240 -14.74 -8.84 4.67
C GLY A 240 -16.01 -8.21 4.09
N GLU A 241 -16.01 -6.90 3.77
CA GLU A 241 -17.10 -6.24 3.05
C GLU A 241 -17.36 -6.97 1.72
N TYR A 242 -18.63 -7.34 1.47
CA TYR A 242 -19.01 -7.98 0.23
C TYR A 242 -18.87 -7.01 -0.95
N MET A 243 -18.10 -7.42 -1.94
CA MET A 243 -17.95 -6.68 -3.20
C MET A 243 -18.84 -7.29 -4.28
N PRO A 244 -19.47 -6.48 -5.15
CA PRO A 244 -20.25 -7.00 -6.25
C PRO A 244 -19.40 -7.85 -7.20
N THR A 245 -19.81 -9.10 -7.44
CA THR A 245 -19.13 -9.99 -8.39
C THR A 245 -19.09 -9.40 -9.81
N ALA A 246 -20.06 -8.54 -10.14
CA ALA A 246 -20.11 -7.81 -11.41
C ALA A 246 -18.90 -6.88 -11.64
N TRP A 247 -18.12 -6.57 -10.60
CA TRP A 247 -16.92 -5.75 -10.73
C TRP A 247 -15.70 -6.54 -11.23
N VAL A 248 -15.64 -7.84 -10.91
CA VAL A 248 -14.46 -8.68 -11.17
C VAL A 248 -14.08 -8.71 -12.65
N PRO A 249 -15.00 -8.85 -13.63
CA PRO A 249 -14.64 -8.82 -15.05
C PRO A 249 -13.93 -7.52 -15.45
N LEU A 250 -14.44 -6.38 -14.97
CA LEU A 250 -13.81 -5.09 -15.25
C LEU A 250 -12.46 -4.96 -14.53
N GLU A 251 -12.35 -5.36 -13.26
CA GLU A 251 -11.05 -5.37 -12.53
C GLU A 251 -9.98 -6.16 -13.29
N LEU A 252 -10.34 -7.36 -13.75
CA LEU A 252 -9.43 -8.21 -14.50
C LEU A 252 -9.03 -7.61 -15.85
N HIS A 253 -9.98 -7.00 -16.56
CA HIS A 253 -9.68 -6.29 -17.82
C HIS A 253 -8.72 -5.12 -17.58
N LEU A 254 -8.95 -4.32 -16.53
CA LEU A 254 -8.05 -3.21 -16.18
C LEU A 254 -6.64 -3.72 -15.82
N ALA A 255 -6.54 -4.83 -15.09
CA ALA A 255 -5.25 -5.47 -14.79
C ALA A 255 -4.52 -5.92 -16.07
N GLN A 256 -5.22 -6.51 -17.03
CA GLN A 256 -4.64 -6.88 -18.34
C GLN A 256 -4.14 -5.66 -19.13
N GLN A 257 -4.82 -4.51 -19.04
CA GLN A 257 -4.34 -3.27 -19.66
C GLN A 257 -3.06 -2.77 -18.96
N ALA A 258 -3.01 -2.83 -17.62
CA ALA A 258 -1.81 -2.50 -16.86
C ALA A 258 -0.62 -3.40 -17.23
N GLU A 259 -0.83 -4.70 -17.40
CA GLU A 259 0.19 -5.65 -17.87
C GLU A 259 0.72 -5.33 -19.28
N LYS A 260 -0.12 -4.75 -20.15
CA LYS A 260 0.28 -4.26 -21.47
C LYS A 260 1.01 -2.91 -21.43
N GLY A 261 1.24 -2.35 -20.23
CA GLY A 261 1.90 -1.06 -20.04
C GLY A 261 0.97 0.15 -20.14
N VAL A 262 -0.36 -0.05 -20.17
CA VAL A 262 -1.33 1.05 -20.12
C VAL A 262 -1.48 1.49 -18.68
N ASN A 263 -1.24 2.78 -18.40
CA ASN A 263 -1.25 3.29 -17.03
C ASN A 263 -2.46 4.18 -16.71
N ILE A 264 -3.05 4.79 -17.73
CA ILE A 264 -4.18 5.71 -17.61
C ILE A 264 -5.19 5.37 -18.70
N LEU A 265 -6.46 5.44 -18.36
CA LEU A 265 -7.58 5.30 -19.28
C LEU A 265 -8.52 6.48 -19.13
N THR A 266 -9.21 6.82 -20.21
CA THR A 266 -10.37 7.72 -20.14
C THR A 266 -11.60 6.98 -19.63
N LYS A 267 -12.57 7.72 -19.08
CA LYS A 267 -13.87 7.16 -18.71
C LYS A 267 -14.57 6.50 -19.90
N GLU A 268 -14.45 7.06 -21.09
CA GLU A 268 -15.00 6.48 -22.33
C GLU A 268 -14.39 5.10 -22.63
N GLN A 269 -13.07 4.96 -22.50
CA GLN A 269 -12.39 3.67 -22.67
C GLN A 269 -12.87 2.65 -21.62
N ILE A 270 -13.02 3.07 -20.36
CA ILE A 270 -13.54 2.20 -19.30
C ILE A 270 -15.00 1.81 -19.55
N GLN A 271 -15.84 2.74 -20.05
CA GLN A 271 -17.22 2.44 -20.44
C GLN A 271 -17.28 1.43 -21.59
N MET A 272 -16.38 1.55 -22.57
CA MET A 272 -16.23 0.58 -23.66
C MET A 272 -15.81 -0.80 -23.13
N PHE A 273 -14.85 -0.88 -22.21
CA PHE A 273 -14.49 -2.16 -21.59
C PHE A 273 -15.63 -2.74 -20.75
N ASN A 274 -16.37 -1.88 -20.06
CA ASN A 274 -17.53 -2.29 -19.28
C ASN A 274 -18.67 -2.83 -20.17
N SER A 275 -18.90 -2.27 -21.36
CA SER A 275 -19.94 -2.77 -22.29
C SER A 275 -19.58 -4.10 -22.94
N GLN A 276 -18.29 -4.47 -22.98
CA GLN A 276 -17.82 -5.78 -23.43
C GLN A 276 -18.09 -6.90 -22.42
N ASN A 277 -18.44 -6.56 -21.18
CA ASN A 277 -18.74 -7.54 -20.13
C ASN A 277 -20.19 -8.05 -20.24
N GLU A 278 -20.47 -8.85 -21.27
CA GLU A 278 -21.80 -9.39 -21.67
C GLU A 278 -22.85 -9.44 -20.55
N SER A 279 -22.63 -10.26 -19.51
CA SER A 279 -23.61 -10.56 -18.47
C SER A 279 -23.49 -9.69 -17.20
N MET A 280 -22.53 -8.77 -17.14
CA MET A 280 -22.17 -8.02 -15.92
C MET A 280 -21.88 -6.54 -16.17
N VAL A 281 -22.49 -5.96 -17.21
CA VAL A 281 -22.33 -4.54 -17.55
C VAL A 281 -22.82 -3.66 -16.39
N LEU A 282 -21.95 -2.77 -15.92
CA LEU A 282 -22.28 -1.80 -14.89
C LEU A 282 -23.02 -0.60 -15.49
N THR A 283 -24.08 -0.14 -14.83
CA THR A 283 -24.67 1.18 -15.13
C THR A 283 -23.66 2.31 -14.85
N ASN A 284 -23.87 3.50 -15.42
CA ASN A 284 -23.00 4.66 -15.15
C ASN A 284 -22.85 4.95 -13.65
N LYS A 285 -23.93 4.82 -12.87
CA LYS A 285 -23.89 5.02 -11.41
C LYS A 285 -23.08 3.93 -10.68
N GLN A 286 -23.22 2.67 -11.12
CA GLN A 286 -22.43 1.56 -10.58
C GLN A 286 -20.96 1.68 -10.96
N LEU A 287 -20.65 2.12 -12.19
CA LEU A 287 -19.28 2.37 -12.63
C LEU A 287 -18.61 3.48 -11.82
N GLU A 288 -19.34 4.57 -11.56
CA GLU A 288 -18.86 5.64 -10.71
C GLU A 288 -18.59 5.16 -9.27
N THR A 289 -19.45 4.29 -8.74
CA THR A 289 -19.27 3.67 -7.42
C THR A 289 -18.06 2.72 -7.42
N PHE A 290 -17.91 1.92 -8.48
CA PHE A 290 -16.75 1.07 -8.70
C PHE A 290 -15.46 1.89 -8.62
N LEU A 291 -15.33 2.95 -9.43
CA LEU A 291 -14.14 3.79 -9.45
C LEU A 291 -13.83 4.41 -8.08
N LYS A 292 -14.86 4.91 -7.36
CA LYS A 292 -14.70 5.47 -6.01
C LYS A 292 -14.24 4.43 -4.99
N VAL A 293 -14.76 3.20 -5.06
CA VAL A 293 -14.36 2.13 -4.15
C VAL A 293 -12.95 1.65 -4.48
N GLN A 294 -12.62 1.41 -5.75
CA GLN A 294 -11.27 1.02 -6.17
C GLN A 294 -10.22 2.08 -5.80
N HIS A 295 -10.56 3.37 -5.92
CA HIS A 295 -9.74 4.46 -5.43
C HIS A 295 -9.54 4.41 -3.91
N SER A 296 -10.61 4.19 -3.14
CA SER A 296 -10.50 4.07 -1.69
C SER A 296 -9.68 2.86 -1.22
N LEU A 297 -9.54 1.84 -2.08
CA LEU A 297 -8.70 0.66 -1.85
C LEU A 297 -7.24 0.89 -2.29
N GLY A 298 -6.93 1.99 -2.98
CA GLY A 298 -5.60 2.25 -3.53
C GLY A 298 -5.23 1.43 -4.76
N LYS A 299 -6.18 0.68 -5.34
CA LYS A 299 -5.96 -0.13 -6.55
C LYS A 299 -5.82 0.71 -7.82
N LEU A 300 -6.49 1.86 -7.87
CA LEU A 300 -6.40 2.85 -8.94
C LEU A 300 -6.53 4.26 -8.35
N LEU A 301 -6.29 5.30 -9.15
CA LEU A 301 -6.56 6.68 -8.76
C LEU A 301 -7.67 7.27 -9.61
N TYR A 302 -8.68 7.81 -8.95
CA TYR A 302 -9.82 8.45 -9.58
C TYR A 302 -10.20 9.71 -8.80
N PHE A 303 -10.20 10.86 -9.47
CA PHE A 303 -10.45 12.16 -8.87
C PHE A 303 -11.75 12.74 -9.44
N ASP A 304 -12.79 12.78 -8.61
CA ASP A 304 -14.12 13.27 -8.98
C ASP A 304 -14.18 14.82 -9.00
N ILE A 305 -13.32 15.45 -9.79
CA ILE A 305 -13.21 16.91 -9.94
C ILE A 305 -13.16 17.28 -11.43
N ALA A 306 -13.69 18.45 -11.80
CA ALA A 306 -14.03 18.82 -13.19
C ALA A 306 -12.98 18.46 -14.25
N ASN A 307 -11.71 18.78 -14.02
CA ASN A 307 -10.65 18.56 -15.01
C ASN A 307 -10.00 17.17 -14.97
N LEU A 308 -10.31 16.36 -13.94
CA LEU A 308 -9.69 15.04 -13.73
C LEU A 308 -10.70 13.89 -13.78
N ARG A 309 -11.99 14.18 -13.69
CA ARG A 309 -13.08 13.20 -13.65
C ARG A 309 -13.08 12.27 -14.84
N ASP A 310 -12.55 12.68 -15.98
CA ASP A 310 -12.55 11.86 -17.19
C ASP A 310 -11.35 10.93 -17.30
N PHE A 311 -10.38 11.01 -16.40
CA PHE A 311 -9.17 10.20 -16.40
C PHE A 311 -9.09 9.31 -15.16
N VAL A 312 -8.68 8.06 -15.38
CA VAL A 312 -8.48 7.08 -14.32
C VAL A 312 -7.06 6.52 -14.47
N ILE A 313 -6.27 6.66 -13.42
CA ILE A 313 -4.92 6.10 -13.36
C ILE A 313 -5.05 4.69 -12.82
N ILE A 314 -4.98 3.69 -13.70
CA ILE A 314 -5.14 2.27 -13.34
C ILE A 314 -3.89 1.67 -12.71
N THR A 315 -2.74 2.35 -12.86
CA THR A 315 -1.48 1.99 -12.22
C THR A 315 -1.02 3.13 -11.32
N PRO A 316 -1.35 3.18 -10.01
CA PRO A 316 -1.03 4.35 -9.19
C PRO A 316 0.48 4.64 -9.10
N ALA A 317 1.34 3.61 -9.16
CA ALA A 317 2.79 3.78 -9.20
C ALA A 317 3.27 4.64 -10.38
N TYR A 318 2.52 4.66 -11.49
CA TYR A 318 2.82 5.52 -12.63
C TYR A 318 2.73 7.01 -12.28
N LEU A 319 1.78 7.41 -11.43
CA LEU A 319 1.68 8.79 -11.01
C LEU A 319 2.91 9.22 -10.20
N VAL A 320 3.49 8.30 -9.41
CA VAL A 320 4.74 8.56 -8.70
C VAL A 320 5.85 8.89 -9.69
N GLU A 321 6.01 8.09 -10.75
CA GLU A 321 7.03 8.33 -11.78
C GLU A 321 6.79 9.65 -12.54
N VAL A 322 5.53 10.01 -12.82
CA VAL A 322 5.19 11.33 -13.38
C VAL A 322 5.64 12.45 -12.43
N LEU A 323 5.35 12.33 -11.14
CA LEU A 323 5.72 13.35 -10.16
C LEU A 323 7.24 13.48 -10.02
N ARG A 324 7.96 12.35 -10.05
CA ARG A 324 9.44 12.30 -10.05
C ARG A 324 10.06 12.98 -11.26
N SER A 325 9.37 13.08 -12.38
CA SER A 325 9.91 13.80 -13.55
C SER A 325 10.02 15.31 -13.35
N ILE A 326 9.22 15.88 -12.43
CA ILE A 326 9.13 17.34 -12.19
C ILE A 326 9.74 17.67 -10.84
N VAL A 327 9.30 16.97 -9.80
CA VAL A 327 9.72 17.18 -8.42
C VAL A 327 10.73 16.08 -8.08
N THR A 328 12.01 16.39 -8.27
CA THR A 328 13.09 15.46 -7.94
C THR A 328 14.36 16.20 -7.55
N GLU A 329 15.18 15.53 -6.74
CA GLU A 329 16.48 16.06 -6.35
C GLU A 329 17.35 16.33 -7.59
N LYS A 330 18.19 17.37 -7.51
CA LYS A 330 19.10 17.80 -8.59
C LYS A 330 19.94 16.66 -9.17
N GLN A 331 20.30 15.68 -8.35
CA GLN A 331 21.13 14.54 -8.79
C GLN A 331 20.43 13.61 -9.78
N PHE A 332 19.09 13.58 -9.76
CA PHE A 332 18.27 12.80 -10.68
C PHE A 332 17.76 13.61 -11.88
N TRP A 333 18.08 14.92 -11.94
CA TRP A 333 17.67 15.74 -13.06
C TRP A 333 18.41 15.37 -14.34
N PRO A 334 17.73 15.41 -15.50
CA PRO A 334 18.35 15.15 -16.80
C PRO A 334 19.59 16.01 -17.05
N LYS A 335 20.63 15.40 -17.64
CA LYS A 335 21.87 16.11 -17.98
C LYS A 335 21.71 16.84 -19.31
N GLY A 336 22.16 18.09 -19.37
CA GLY A 336 22.16 18.90 -20.59
C GLY A 336 22.00 20.39 -20.30
N LYS A 337 22.52 21.26 -21.18
CA LYS A 337 22.45 22.71 -20.99
C LYS A 337 21.01 23.22 -20.90
N GLN A 338 20.11 22.64 -21.71
CA GLN A 338 18.69 22.98 -21.73
C GLN A 338 18.02 22.68 -20.37
N PHE A 339 18.19 21.46 -19.84
CA PHE A 339 17.62 21.09 -18.54
C PHE A 339 18.23 21.86 -17.37
N GLN A 340 19.52 22.20 -17.43
CA GLN A 340 20.15 23.08 -16.43
C GLN A 340 19.51 24.47 -16.42
N SER A 341 19.19 25.03 -17.59
CA SER A 341 18.50 26.31 -17.70
C SER A 341 17.10 26.25 -17.09
N ILE A 342 16.33 25.20 -17.40
CA ILE A 342 14.99 24.99 -16.83
C ILE A 342 15.06 24.89 -15.30
N PHE A 343 15.98 24.08 -14.78
CA PHE A 343 16.17 23.90 -13.35
C PHE A 343 16.55 25.21 -12.65
N GLN A 344 17.44 26.00 -13.24
CA GLN A 344 17.82 27.30 -12.69
C GLN A 344 16.65 28.28 -12.66
N THR A 345 15.84 28.34 -13.72
CA THR A 345 14.62 29.16 -13.75
C THR A 345 13.67 28.73 -12.65
N MET A 346 13.36 27.43 -12.56
CA MET A 346 12.48 26.87 -11.53
C MET A 346 12.98 27.18 -10.11
N GLN A 347 14.29 27.07 -9.85
CA GLN A 347 14.87 27.43 -8.54
C GLN A 347 14.73 28.92 -8.21
N LYS A 348 14.76 29.79 -9.23
CA LYS A 348 14.76 31.25 -9.04
C LYS A 348 13.36 31.82 -8.95
N THR A 349 12.41 31.27 -9.70
CA THR A 349 11.05 31.81 -9.82
C THR A 349 9.99 30.95 -9.13
N GLY A 350 10.30 29.67 -8.83
CA GLY A 350 9.30 28.68 -8.42
C GLY A 350 8.32 28.28 -9.54
N GLY A 351 8.52 28.79 -10.76
CA GLY A 351 7.64 28.56 -11.90
C GLY A 351 8.27 27.62 -12.93
N LEU A 352 7.42 26.81 -13.55
CA LEU A 352 7.78 25.93 -14.66
C LEU A 352 6.79 26.19 -15.80
N SER A 353 7.29 26.52 -16.99
CA SER A 353 6.41 26.77 -18.14
C SER A 353 5.91 25.45 -18.75
N ARG A 354 4.84 25.54 -19.55
CA ARG A 354 4.35 24.39 -20.30
C ARG A 354 5.41 23.83 -21.26
N ASP A 355 6.14 24.71 -21.93
CA ASP A 355 7.18 24.32 -22.88
C ASP A 355 8.33 23.59 -22.16
N ASP A 356 8.70 24.03 -20.96
CA ASP A 356 9.70 23.35 -20.11
C ASP A 356 9.27 21.93 -19.77
N ILE A 357 7.99 21.72 -19.45
CA ILE A 357 7.42 20.40 -19.16
C ILE A 357 7.40 19.52 -20.40
N GLU A 358 7.04 20.07 -21.56
CA GLU A 358 7.06 19.34 -22.83
C GLU A 358 8.48 18.89 -23.19
N ILE A 359 9.49 19.75 -22.98
CA ILE A 359 10.91 19.45 -23.14
C ILE A 359 11.34 18.33 -22.18
N LEU A 360 11.00 18.43 -20.89
CA LEU A 360 11.30 17.40 -19.89
C LEU A 360 10.73 16.06 -20.32
N TRP A 361 9.46 16.03 -20.73
CA TRP A 361 8.75 14.81 -21.11
C TRP A 361 9.02 14.30 -22.53
N ASN A 362 9.88 14.96 -23.31
CA ASN A 362 10.31 14.45 -24.63
C ASN A 362 11.46 13.43 -24.52
N GLN A 363 11.99 13.19 -23.32
CA GLN A 363 13.00 12.15 -23.11
C GLN A 363 12.40 10.75 -23.23
N ASP A 364 13.19 9.79 -23.71
CA ASP A 364 12.76 8.40 -23.90
C ASP A 364 12.20 7.78 -22.62
N ILE A 365 12.74 8.15 -21.45
CA ILE A 365 12.28 7.68 -20.14
C ILE A 365 10.85 8.13 -19.80
N PHE A 366 10.36 9.16 -20.49
CA PHE A 366 9.03 9.76 -20.35
C PHE A 366 8.19 9.63 -21.63
N SER A 367 8.63 8.81 -22.59
CA SER A 367 7.86 8.49 -23.81
C SER A 367 6.47 7.92 -23.51
N ILE A 368 6.31 7.28 -22.35
CA ILE A 368 5.04 6.79 -21.81
C ILE A 368 4.02 7.93 -21.61
N PHE A 369 4.49 9.17 -21.43
CA PHE A 369 3.65 10.33 -21.11
C PHE A 369 3.05 11.01 -22.37
N CYS A 370 3.48 10.61 -23.57
CA CYS A 370 3.16 11.30 -24.83
C CYS A 370 1.67 11.48 -25.11
N HIS A 371 0.81 10.54 -24.70
CA HIS A 371 -0.63 10.60 -24.99
C HIS A 371 -1.43 11.46 -24.01
N ILE A 372 -0.83 11.90 -22.89
CA ILE A 372 -1.58 12.47 -21.74
C ILE A 372 -0.89 13.72 -21.18
N LYS A 373 0.13 14.26 -21.87
CA LYS A 373 0.89 15.45 -21.43
C LYS A 373 -0.03 16.59 -20.98
N ILE A 374 -1.03 16.93 -21.78
CA ILE A 374 -1.97 18.03 -21.48
C ILE A 374 -2.82 17.75 -20.23
N SER A 375 -3.27 16.51 -20.03
CA SER A 375 -4.12 16.15 -18.90
C SER A 375 -3.32 16.00 -17.60
N LEU A 376 -2.07 15.54 -17.66
CA LEU A 376 -1.15 15.49 -16.51
C LEU A 376 -0.69 16.90 -16.09
N LEU A 377 -0.49 17.81 -17.05
CA LEU A 377 -0.24 19.24 -16.78
C LEU A 377 -1.41 19.85 -15.98
N LYS A 378 -2.67 19.60 -16.40
CA LYS A 378 -3.86 20.04 -15.66
C LYS A 378 -3.94 19.40 -14.26
N PHE A 379 -3.55 18.13 -14.15
CA PHE A 379 -3.49 17.38 -12.89
C PHE A 379 -2.51 18.01 -11.90
N TRP A 380 -1.36 18.50 -12.36
CA TRP A 380 -0.37 19.14 -11.52
C TRP A 380 -0.82 20.51 -11.00
N PHE A 381 -1.44 21.34 -11.85
CA PHE A 381 -1.96 22.66 -11.45
C PHE A 381 -3.04 22.59 -10.36
N ILE A 382 -3.81 21.49 -10.30
CA ILE A 382 -4.92 21.31 -9.34
C ILE A 382 -4.45 20.66 -8.02
N LEU A 383 -3.25 20.09 -7.99
CA LEU A 383 -2.73 19.43 -6.78
C LEU A 383 -1.78 20.32 -5.97
N ILE A 384 -1.29 21.41 -6.56
CA ILE A 384 -0.36 22.36 -5.94
C ILE A 384 -1.07 23.66 -5.53
N TYR A 385 -2.19 23.98 -6.16
CA TYR A 385 -3.12 25.07 -5.79
C TYR A 385 -4.42 24.47 -5.27
#